data_AF-A0A9U8EGE8-F1
#
_entry.id   AF-A0A9U8EGE8-F1
#
_cell.length_a   1.000
_cell.length_b   1.000
_cell.length_c   1.000
_cell.angle_alpha   90.00
_cell.angle_beta   90.00
_cell.angle_gamma   90.00
#
_symmetry.space_group_name_H-M   'P 1'
#
loop_
_entity.id
_entity.type
_entity.pdbx_description
1 polymer ?
#
loop_
_entity_poly.entity_id
_entity_poly.type
_entity_poly.pdbx_seq_one_letter_code
_entity_poly.pdbx_strand_id
1 'polypeptide(L)'
;MSLRSITDLADGVMIDGDQQETLLPPDEFDFEKFNRGRQFFVQNVFSCTVAMYFSLIAGLSIPNLLNALVFTNESSTPQKSFHRYLKTFHHVASWHYNDVWDLNSAAYKSIQYVRKKHMDVRNQMHLQSHNNKIRFLSQYDMGIVQSGFVGLIILYAENFGIKCKESDLDDYVYFWYGIGHLLGIQKKYNICAHGFHQAKRFCRDVEFDVKHRYLHDPPIEFFTLMHALIRAFNPIQWVYIFTFPVVLKLFHCLDNYKWLHISFFDYLRFYMLKLFFFIMRHSDKFKRLLNHKFEQDFHLQPQPTKTLEIEKSS
;
A
#
# COMPACT_ATOMS: atom_id res chain seq x y z
N MET A 1 10.73 26.00 2.22
CA MET A 1 11.57 25.05 1.47
C MET A 1 10.68 24.41 0.39
N SER A 2 11.14 24.28 -0.85
CA SER A 2 10.36 23.63 -1.92
C SER A 2 10.21 22.13 -1.64
N LEU A 3 9.08 21.54 -2.04
CA LEU A 3 8.88 20.09 -1.95
C LEU A 3 9.81 19.37 -2.93
N ARG A 4 10.37 18.25 -2.50
CA ARG A 4 11.20 17.34 -3.30
C ARG A 4 10.36 16.53 -4.29
N SER A 5 10.99 16.07 -5.36
CA SER A 5 10.42 15.12 -6.32
C SER A 5 10.92 13.70 -6.06
N ILE A 6 10.20 12.69 -6.51
CA ILE A 6 10.61 11.28 -6.36
C ILE A 6 12.00 11.01 -6.96
N THR A 7 12.42 11.79 -7.96
CA THR A 7 13.77 11.71 -8.56
C THR A 7 14.88 12.06 -7.57
N ASP A 8 14.58 12.84 -6.52
CA ASP A 8 15.53 13.16 -5.46
C ASP A 8 15.86 11.94 -4.58
N LEU A 9 15.17 10.82 -4.77
CA LEU A 9 15.40 9.55 -4.08
C LEU A 9 16.17 8.54 -4.95
N ALA A 10 16.50 8.89 -6.21
CA ALA A 10 17.00 7.95 -7.21
C ALA A 10 18.35 7.30 -6.85
N ASP A 11 19.17 7.93 -6.01
CA ASP A 11 20.40 7.32 -5.50
C ASP A 11 20.14 6.08 -4.63
N GLY A 12 18.94 5.99 -4.04
CA GLY A 12 18.48 4.82 -3.29
C GLY A 12 18.36 3.54 -4.12
N VAL A 13 18.39 3.63 -5.46
CA VAL A 13 18.41 2.47 -6.37
C VAL A 13 19.68 1.64 -6.18
N MET A 14 20.77 2.23 -5.69
CA MET A 14 22.05 1.54 -5.50
C MET A 14 22.24 0.99 -4.08
N ILE A 15 21.22 1.11 -3.22
CA ILE A 15 21.30 0.76 -1.80
C ILE A 15 20.28 -0.33 -1.50
N ASP A 16 20.71 -1.40 -0.84
CA ASP A 16 19.82 -2.47 -0.39
C ASP A 16 18.72 -1.90 0.52
N GLY A 17 17.46 -2.25 0.29
CA GLY A 17 16.31 -1.63 0.98
C GLY A 17 16.19 -1.88 2.49
N ASP A 18 17.11 -2.64 3.06
CA ASP A 18 17.29 -2.79 4.50
C ASP A 18 18.75 -3.14 4.75
N GLN A 19 19.45 -2.26 5.48
CA GLN A 19 20.85 -2.42 5.89
C GLN A 19 20.98 -2.80 7.37
N GLN A 20 19.97 -3.50 7.91
CA GLN A 20 19.85 -3.84 9.32
C GLN A 20 19.54 -2.62 10.21
N GLU A 21 18.67 -1.74 9.72
CA GLU A 21 18.18 -0.58 10.48
C GLU A 21 17.55 -0.98 11.83
N THR A 22 17.59 -0.08 12.81
CA THR A 22 17.07 -0.35 14.15
C THR A 22 15.55 -0.61 14.14
N LEU A 23 15.09 -1.51 15.02
CA LEU A 23 13.67 -1.71 15.34
C LEU A 23 13.19 -0.80 16.48
N LEU A 24 14.07 0.07 17.00
CA LEU A 24 13.69 1.10 17.95
C LEU A 24 12.96 2.25 17.22
N PRO A 25 12.08 2.97 17.92
CA PRO A 25 11.48 4.20 17.42
C PRO A 25 12.57 5.19 16.97
N PRO A 26 12.32 5.98 15.90
CA PRO A 26 13.16 7.12 15.56
C PRO A 26 13.31 8.10 16.73
N ASP A 27 14.37 8.92 16.71
CA ASP A 27 14.52 10.01 17.67
C ASP A 27 13.34 10.99 17.57
N GLU A 28 12.86 11.45 18.72
CA GLU A 28 11.71 12.37 18.85
C GLU A 28 10.42 11.84 18.18
N PHE A 29 10.20 10.52 18.25
CA PHE A 29 8.99 9.91 17.69
C PHE A 29 7.71 10.28 18.45
N ASP A 30 6.73 10.79 17.73
CA ASP A 30 5.41 11.17 18.25
C ASP A 30 4.47 9.96 18.22
N PHE A 31 4.44 9.21 19.33
CA PHE A 31 3.59 8.03 19.47
C PHE A 31 2.09 8.35 19.37
N GLU A 32 1.66 9.53 19.84
CA GLU A 32 0.26 9.92 19.77
C GLU A 32 -0.16 10.16 18.32
N LYS A 33 0.67 10.86 17.55
CA LYS A 33 0.46 11.04 16.11
C LYS A 33 0.45 9.72 15.35
N PHE A 34 1.40 8.84 15.65
CA PHE A 34 1.44 7.49 15.09
C PHE A 34 0.14 6.72 15.37
N ASN A 35 -0.35 6.77 16.62
CA ASN A 35 -1.58 6.10 17.04
C ASN A 35 -2.83 6.70 16.37
N ARG A 36 -2.91 8.03 16.20
CA ARG A 36 -4.02 8.66 15.44
C ARG A 36 -4.03 8.20 13.97
N GLY A 37 -2.87 8.12 13.34
CA GLY A 37 -2.73 7.58 11.98
C GLY A 37 -3.16 6.12 11.89
N ARG A 38 -2.85 5.34 12.94
CA ARG A 38 -3.33 3.97 13.09
C ARG A 38 -4.87 3.89 13.13
N GLN A 39 -5.49 4.73 13.95
CA GLN A 39 -6.95 4.80 14.10
C GLN A 39 -7.65 5.28 12.82
N PHE A 40 -7.02 6.14 12.03
CA PHE A 40 -7.55 6.54 10.72
C PHE A 40 -7.83 5.32 9.84
N PHE A 41 -6.91 4.35 9.76
CA PHE A 41 -7.15 3.13 8.99
C PHE A 41 -8.26 2.28 9.59
N VAL A 42 -8.27 2.06 10.91
CA VAL A 42 -9.32 1.27 11.59
C VAL A 42 -10.70 1.82 11.28
N GLN A 43 -10.87 3.15 11.38
CA GLN A 43 -12.13 3.84 11.06
C GLN A 43 -12.51 3.83 9.57
N ASN A 44 -11.60 3.42 8.69
CA ASN A 44 -11.76 3.44 7.23
C ASN A 44 -11.31 2.12 6.58
N VAL A 45 -11.31 0.99 7.32
CA VAL A 45 -10.60 -0.23 6.93
C VAL A 45 -11.05 -0.76 5.57
N PHE A 46 -12.36 -0.76 5.30
CA PHE A 46 -12.89 -1.18 4.00
C PHE A 46 -12.36 -0.29 2.88
N SER A 47 -12.54 1.02 3.01
CA SER A 47 -12.14 2.00 2.00
C SER A 47 -10.63 2.00 1.74
N CYS A 48 -9.83 1.93 2.80
CA CYS A 48 -8.38 1.86 2.70
C CYS A 48 -7.94 0.57 2.00
N THR A 49 -8.58 -0.57 2.32
CA THR A 49 -8.25 -1.85 1.68
C THR A 49 -8.58 -1.84 0.19
N VAL A 50 -9.73 -1.28 -0.21
CA VAL A 50 -10.09 -1.15 -1.64
C VAL A 50 -9.11 -0.21 -2.36
N ALA A 51 -8.71 0.91 -1.73
CA ALA A 51 -7.70 1.80 -2.29
C ALA A 51 -6.35 1.09 -2.48
N MET A 52 -5.87 0.34 -1.49
CA MET A 52 -4.64 -0.45 -1.62
C MET A 52 -4.74 -1.52 -2.71
N TYR A 53 -5.90 -2.17 -2.85
CA TYR A 53 -6.15 -3.14 -3.91
C TYR A 53 -6.06 -2.51 -5.31
N PHE A 54 -6.64 -1.32 -5.51
CA PHE A 54 -6.52 -0.59 -6.78
C PHE A 54 -5.09 -0.11 -7.03
N SER A 55 -4.41 0.33 -5.98
CA SER A 55 -3.01 0.73 -6.08
C SER A 55 -2.09 -0.44 -6.43
N LEU A 56 -2.37 -1.65 -5.93
CA LEU A 56 -1.65 -2.86 -6.30
C LEU A 56 -1.86 -3.20 -7.78
N ILE A 57 -3.10 -3.18 -8.28
CA ILE A 57 -3.38 -3.43 -9.71
C ILE A 57 -2.56 -2.50 -10.59
N ALA A 58 -2.56 -1.19 -10.29
CA ALA A 58 -1.77 -0.23 -11.06
C ALA A 58 -0.25 -0.44 -10.85
N GLY A 59 0.17 -0.74 -9.62
CA GLY A 59 1.56 -0.98 -9.24
C GLY A 59 2.19 -2.20 -9.90
N LEU A 60 1.41 -3.21 -10.29
CA LEU A 60 1.91 -4.36 -11.07
C LEU A 60 2.57 -3.94 -12.39
N SER A 61 2.29 -2.74 -12.91
CA SER A 61 2.95 -2.21 -14.11
C SER A 61 4.39 -1.74 -13.85
N ILE A 62 4.76 -1.49 -12.59
CA ILE A 62 6.09 -1.01 -12.20
C ILE A 62 7.08 -2.17 -12.28
N PRO A 63 8.10 -2.13 -13.17
CA PRO A 63 8.97 -3.28 -13.42
C PRO A 63 9.68 -3.82 -12.17
N ASN A 64 10.20 -2.94 -11.31
CA ASN A 64 10.95 -3.37 -10.12
C ASN A 64 10.07 -4.12 -9.12
N LEU A 65 8.81 -3.70 -8.94
CA LEU A 65 7.83 -4.41 -8.13
C LEU A 65 7.46 -5.74 -8.80
N LEU A 66 7.15 -5.70 -10.11
CA LEU A 66 6.73 -6.87 -10.88
C LEU A 66 7.77 -7.98 -10.85
N ASN A 67 9.05 -7.65 -11.02
CA ASN A 67 10.16 -8.60 -11.04
C ASN A 67 10.21 -9.47 -9.77
N ALA A 68 9.99 -8.89 -8.59
CA ALA A 68 9.95 -9.65 -7.33
C ALA A 68 8.73 -10.58 -7.25
N LEU A 69 7.58 -10.16 -7.79
CA LEU A 69 6.35 -10.95 -7.80
C LEU A 69 6.45 -12.13 -8.77
N VAL A 70 7.03 -11.90 -9.95
CA VAL A 70 7.32 -12.94 -10.95
C VAL A 70 8.33 -13.94 -10.40
N PHE A 71 9.44 -13.44 -9.84
CA PHE A 71 10.49 -14.26 -9.24
C PHE A 71 9.96 -15.23 -8.17
N THR A 72 9.13 -14.72 -7.26
CA THR A 72 8.54 -15.56 -6.19
C THR A 72 7.48 -16.53 -6.70
N ASN A 73 6.84 -16.24 -7.84
CA ASN A 73 5.79 -17.07 -8.44
C ASN A 73 4.61 -17.43 -7.51
N GLU A 74 4.36 -16.57 -6.52
CA GLU A 74 3.28 -16.69 -5.52
C GLU A 74 2.02 -15.91 -5.93
N SER A 75 1.92 -15.49 -7.20
CA SER A 75 0.80 -14.65 -7.69
C SER A 75 0.36 -14.96 -9.13
N SER A 76 0.92 -16.00 -9.73
CA SER A 76 0.67 -16.36 -11.14
C SER A 76 -0.69 -16.99 -11.41
N THR A 77 -1.40 -17.44 -10.38
CA THR A 77 -2.75 -18.02 -10.48
C THR A 77 -3.71 -17.33 -9.51
N PRO A 78 -5.05 -17.35 -9.76
CA PRO A 78 -6.01 -16.73 -8.86
C PRO A 78 -5.93 -17.24 -7.41
N GLN A 79 -5.70 -18.54 -7.20
CA GLN A 79 -5.59 -19.14 -5.87
C GLN A 79 -4.33 -18.68 -5.14
N LYS A 80 -3.18 -18.69 -5.83
CA LYS A 80 -1.91 -18.19 -5.26
C LYS A 80 -2.03 -16.70 -4.93
N SER A 81 -2.58 -15.92 -5.86
CA SER A 81 -2.83 -14.50 -5.70
C SER A 81 -3.73 -14.21 -4.50
N PHE A 82 -4.88 -14.90 -4.38
CA PHE A 82 -5.77 -14.77 -3.23
C PHE A 82 -5.03 -15.03 -1.91
N HIS A 83 -4.31 -16.15 -1.81
CA HIS A 83 -3.58 -16.51 -0.60
C HIS A 83 -2.53 -15.47 -0.23
N ARG A 84 -1.69 -15.05 -1.21
CA ARG A 84 -0.63 -14.07 -0.99
C ARG A 84 -1.20 -12.74 -0.52
N TYR A 85 -2.19 -12.19 -1.21
CA TYR A 85 -2.68 -10.86 -0.92
C TYR A 85 -3.58 -10.82 0.32
N LEU A 86 -4.28 -11.91 0.64
CA LEU A 86 -4.94 -12.07 1.94
C LEU A 86 -3.91 -12.06 3.08
N LYS A 87 -2.79 -12.76 2.92
CA LYS A 87 -1.70 -12.73 3.90
C LYS A 87 -1.09 -11.34 4.05
N THR A 88 -0.81 -10.65 2.94
CA THR A 88 -0.34 -9.25 2.97
C THR A 88 -1.34 -8.35 3.69
N PHE A 89 -2.63 -8.49 3.41
CA PHE A 89 -3.68 -7.75 4.10
C PHE A 89 -3.66 -8.00 5.62
N HIS A 90 -3.53 -9.24 6.08
CA HIS A 90 -3.41 -9.53 7.51
C HIS A 90 -2.15 -8.92 8.15
N HIS A 91 -1.02 -8.88 7.43
CA HIS A 91 0.17 -8.16 7.91
C HIS A 91 -0.12 -6.66 8.09
N VAL A 92 -0.65 -6.01 7.05
CA VAL A 92 -0.99 -4.58 7.11
C VAL A 92 -2.03 -4.30 8.19
N ALA A 93 -3.10 -5.08 8.26
CA ALA A 93 -4.12 -4.96 9.31
C ALA A 93 -3.50 -5.16 10.70
N SER A 94 -2.60 -6.13 10.89
CA SER A 94 -1.94 -6.35 12.18
C SER A 94 -1.22 -5.09 12.67
N TRP A 95 -0.52 -4.37 11.78
CA TRP A 95 0.19 -3.12 12.10
C TRP A 95 -0.73 -1.97 12.50
N HIS A 96 -1.99 -2.02 12.06
CA HIS A 96 -3.00 -1.03 12.43
C HIS A 96 -3.83 -1.43 13.67
N TYR A 97 -3.98 -2.72 13.95
CA TYR A 97 -4.82 -3.19 15.05
C TYR A 97 -4.02 -3.56 16.32
N ASN A 98 -2.70 -3.67 16.23
CA ASN A 98 -1.82 -4.03 17.34
C ASN A 98 -0.62 -3.08 17.42
N ASP A 99 0.08 -3.11 18.54
CA ASP A 99 1.25 -2.27 18.78
C ASP A 99 2.50 -2.83 18.09
N VAL A 100 3.04 -2.10 17.10
CA VAL A 100 4.27 -2.51 16.38
C VAL A 100 5.54 -2.40 17.22
N TRP A 101 5.48 -1.79 18.41
CA TRP A 101 6.63 -1.62 19.31
C TRP A 101 6.63 -2.57 20.51
N ASP A 102 5.50 -3.24 20.82
CA ASP A 102 5.46 -4.31 21.82
C ASP A 102 6.05 -5.61 21.23
N LEU A 103 7.21 -6.04 21.75
CA LEU A 103 7.94 -7.25 21.33
C LEU A 103 7.07 -8.52 21.35
N ASN A 104 6.02 -8.56 22.16
CA ASN A 104 5.15 -9.71 22.29
C ASN A 104 3.96 -9.68 21.32
N SER A 105 3.70 -8.55 20.69
CA SER A 105 2.52 -8.34 19.85
C SER A 105 2.59 -9.11 18.53
N ALA A 106 1.42 -9.35 17.93
CA ALA A 106 1.34 -9.89 16.59
C ALA A 106 1.93 -8.94 15.53
N ALA A 107 1.83 -7.62 15.74
CA ALA A 107 2.35 -6.62 14.82
C ALA A 107 3.88 -6.59 14.78
N TYR A 108 4.56 -6.65 15.94
CA TYR A 108 6.01 -6.68 16.00
C TYR A 108 6.58 -7.93 15.30
N LYS A 109 6.01 -9.11 15.60
CA LYS A 109 6.36 -10.37 14.93
C LYS A 109 6.09 -10.31 13.42
N SER A 110 5.00 -9.66 13.02
CA SER A 110 4.62 -9.43 11.63
C SER A 110 5.64 -8.54 10.90
N ILE A 111 6.10 -7.44 11.51
CA ILE A 111 7.17 -6.58 10.99
C ILE A 111 8.45 -7.39 10.76
N GLN A 112 8.90 -8.13 11.77
CA GLN A 112 10.10 -8.96 11.65
C GLN A 112 9.97 -10.01 10.54
N TYR A 113 8.80 -10.65 10.42
CA TYR A 113 8.52 -11.61 9.37
C TYR A 113 8.63 -11.00 7.97
N VAL A 114 7.96 -9.87 7.74
CA VAL A 114 7.96 -9.21 6.42
C VAL A 114 9.35 -8.67 6.08
N ARG A 115 10.03 -8.05 7.04
CA ARG A 115 11.40 -7.56 6.88
C ARG A 115 12.37 -8.68 6.47
N LYS A 116 12.33 -9.81 7.18
CA LYS A 116 13.11 -11.01 6.81
C LYS A 116 12.73 -11.53 5.42
N LYS A 117 11.43 -11.61 5.10
CA LYS A 117 10.95 -12.07 3.79
C LYS A 117 11.51 -11.21 2.65
N HIS A 118 11.54 -9.89 2.80
CA HIS A 118 12.14 -8.99 1.81
C HIS A 118 13.64 -9.22 1.66
N MET A 119 14.38 -9.35 2.76
CA MET A 119 15.81 -9.66 2.73
C MET A 119 16.09 -11.01 2.05
N ASP A 120 15.33 -12.06 2.37
CA ASP A 120 15.49 -13.39 1.78
C ASP A 120 15.25 -13.35 0.26
N VAL A 121 14.16 -12.70 -0.19
CA VAL A 121 13.85 -12.54 -1.62
C VAL A 121 14.94 -11.75 -2.33
N ARG A 122 15.37 -10.61 -1.77
CA ARG A 122 16.46 -9.80 -2.32
C ARG A 122 17.73 -10.63 -2.51
N ASN A 123 18.15 -11.35 -1.48
CA ASN A 123 19.37 -12.18 -1.52
C ASN A 123 19.27 -13.27 -2.59
N GLN A 124 18.13 -13.94 -2.71
CA GLN A 124 17.92 -14.96 -3.74
C GLN A 124 17.94 -14.37 -5.16
N MET A 125 17.32 -13.21 -5.37
CA MET A 125 17.35 -12.51 -6.66
C MET A 125 18.78 -12.08 -7.03
N HIS A 126 19.58 -11.60 -6.07
CA HIS A 126 20.99 -11.29 -6.31
C HIS A 126 21.78 -12.52 -6.75
N LEU A 127 21.64 -13.63 -6.03
CA LEU A 127 22.32 -14.88 -6.34
C LEU A 127 22.01 -15.38 -7.76
N GLN A 128 20.77 -15.21 -8.23
CA GLN A 128 20.36 -15.64 -9.57
C GLN A 128 20.72 -14.67 -10.70
N SER A 129 20.74 -13.36 -10.42
CA SER A 129 20.99 -12.35 -11.47
C SER A 129 22.42 -12.35 -11.99
N HIS A 130 23.39 -12.78 -11.17
CA HIS A 130 24.83 -12.64 -11.40
C HIS A 130 25.29 -11.22 -11.80
N ASN A 131 24.45 -10.19 -11.56
CA ASN A 131 24.73 -8.81 -11.93
C ASN A 131 24.77 -7.92 -10.69
N ASN A 132 25.98 -7.70 -10.19
CA ASN A 132 26.23 -6.89 -8.98
C ASN A 132 25.92 -5.39 -9.15
N LYS A 133 25.56 -4.94 -10.37
CA LYS A 133 25.16 -3.53 -10.62
C LYS A 133 23.69 -3.26 -10.33
N ILE A 134 22.85 -4.30 -10.23
CA ILE A 134 21.41 -4.16 -9.96
C ILE A 134 21.18 -4.42 -8.48
N ARG A 135 20.43 -3.54 -7.80
CA ARG A 135 19.86 -3.80 -6.47
C ARG A 135 18.40 -4.15 -6.59
N PHE A 136 17.99 -5.25 -5.96
CA PHE A 136 16.59 -5.67 -5.89
C PHE A 136 16.02 -5.27 -4.55
N LEU A 137 14.76 -4.82 -4.52
CA LEU A 137 14.13 -4.33 -3.30
C LEU A 137 15.05 -3.30 -2.62
N SER A 138 15.55 -2.37 -3.44
CA SER A 138 16.43 -1.27 -3.03
C SER A 138 15.69 -0.29 -2.12
N GLN A 139 16.40 0.66 -1.50
CA GLN A 139 15.76 1.73 -0.72
C GLN A 139 14.74 2.51 -1.57
N TYR A 140 15.06 2.75 -2.84
CA TYR A 140 14.13 3.35 -3.79
C TYR A 140 12.90 2.47 -4.02
N ASP A 141 13.08 1.18 -4.30
CA ASP A 141 11.95 0.25 -4.54
C ASP A 141 11.03 0.15 -3.32
N MET A 142 11.62 0.08 -2.12
CA MET A 142 10.85 0.04 -0.87
C MET A 142 10.02 1.32 -0.67
N GLY A 143 10.59 2.49 -0.97
CA GLY A 143 9.87 3.77 -0.94
C GLY A 143 8.74 3.85 -1.99
N ILE A 144 8.97 3.36 -3.21
CA ILE A 144 7.93 3.28 -4.25
C ILE A 144 6.82 2.31 -3.84
N VAL A 145 7.15 1.15 -3.27
CA VAL A 145 6.15 0.20 -2.78
C VAL A 145 5.34 0.79 -1.62
N GLN A 146 5.96 1.59 -0.76
CA GLN A 146 5.26 2.32 0.30
C GLN A 146 4.14 3.22 -0.27
N SER A 147 4.34 3.85 -1.44
CA SER A 147 3.28 4.65 -2.08
C SER A 147 2.08 3.79 -2.49
N GLY A 148 2.27 2.49 -2.70
CA GLY A 148 1.18 1.54 -2.97
C GLY A 148 0.19 1.38 -1.82
N PHE A 149 0.63 1.65 -0.59
CA PHE A 149 -0.22 1.56 0.60
C PHE A 149 -0.84 2.90 0.99
N VAL A 150 -0.17 4.01 0.67
CA VAL A 150 -0.55 5.35 1.14
C VAL A 150 -1.16 6.22 0.04
N GLY A 151 -0.67 6.10 -1.19
CA GLY A 151 -0.85 7.06 -2.28
C GLY A 151 -2.31 7.34 -2.61
N LEU A 152 -3.08 6.31 -3.01
CA LEU A 152 -4.48 6.52 -3.39
C LEU A 152 -5.34 7.07 -2.26
N ILE A 153 -5.01 6.72 -1.02
CA ILE A 153 -5.72 7.21 0.16
C ILE A 153 -5.46 8.71 0.33
N ILE A 154 -4.20 9.15 0.33
CA ILE A 154 -3.87 10.57 0.53
C ILE A 154 -4.18 11.46 -0.67
N LEU A 155 -4.24 10.89 -1.88
CA LEU A 155 -4.56 11.61 -3.11
C LEU A 155 -6.08 11.72 -3.34
N TYR A 156 -6.85 10.70 -2.94
CA TYR A 156 -8.24 10.52 -3.37
C TYR A 156 -9.16 9.94 -2.27
N ALA A 157 -8.89 10.18 -0.99
CA ALA A 157 -9.70 9.71 0.15
C ALA A 157 -11.22 9.81 -0.11
N GLU A 158 -11.66 10.97 -0.58
CA GLU A 158 -13.06 11.27 -0.87
C GLU A 158 -13.69 10.35 -1.94
N ASN A 159 -12.91 9.94 -2.95
CA ASN A 159 -13.36 9.03 -4.00
C ASN A 159 -13.60 7.62 -3.48
N PHE A 160 -12.96 7.26 -2.37
CA PHE A 160 -13.13 5.98 -1.65
C PHE A 160 -14.10 6.11 -0.48
N GLY A 161 -14.89 7.18 -0.43
CA GLY A 161 -15.92 7.36 0.59
C GLY A 161 -15.38 7.78 1.96
N ILE A 162 -14.11 8.20 2.03
CA ILE A 162 -13.48 8.67 3.27
C ILE A 162 -13.74 10.16 3.40
N LYS A 163 -14.40 10.56 4.49
CA LYS A 163 -14.51 11.95 4.93
C LYS A 163 -13.42 12.19 5.98
N CYS A 164 -12.47 13.06 5.68
CA CYS A 164 -11.34 13.37 6.57
C CYS A 164 -10.84 14.80 6.36
N LYS A 165 -10.10 15.30 7.35
CA LYS A 165 -9.31 16.52 7.26
C LYS A 165 -7.91 16.21 6.76
N GLU A 166 -7.18 17.23 6.36
CA GLU A 166 -5.78 17.11 6.00
C GLU A 166 -4.92 16.60 7.18
N SER A 167 -5.22 17.02 8.41
CA SER A 167 -4.55 16.55 9.62
C SER A 167 -4.67 15.03 9.80
N ASP A 168 -5.82 14.45 9.44
CA ASP A 168 -6.03 13.00 9.56
C ASP A 168 -5.15 12.24 8.55
N LEU A 169 -4.96 12.81 7.35
CA LEU A 169 -4.06 12.27 6.34
C LEU A 169 -2.59 12.45 6.71
N ASP A 170 -2.23 13.54 7.39
CA ASP A 170 -0.88 13.76 7.92
C ASP A 170 -0.54 12.79 9.06
N ASP A 171 -1.48 12.52 9.96
CA ASP A 171 -1.36 11.47 10.96
C ASP A 171 -1.20 10.09 10.28
N TYR A 172 -1.99 9.78 9.25
CA TYR A 172 -1.87 8.53 8.48
C TYR A 172 -0.52 8.39 7.76
N VAL A 173 -0.01 9.47 7.18
CA VAL A 173 1.35 9.51 6.61
C VAL A 173 2.39 9.25 7.70
N TYR A 174 2.25 9.86 8.89
CA TYR A 174 3.18 9.64 9.99
C TYR A 174 3.17 8.21 10.52
N PHE A 175 2.01 7.54 10.54
CA PHE A 175 1.94 6.11 10.78
C PHE A 175 2.81 5.33 9.79
N TRP A 176 2.64 5.59 8.50
CA TRP A 176 3.44 4.91 7.48
C TRP A 176 4.92 5.28 7.49
N TYR A 177 5.30 6.46 7.99
CA TYR A 177 6.70 6.78 8.29
C TYR A 177 7.28 5.77 9.29
N GLY A 178 6.59 5.54 10.42
CA GLY A 178 7.02 4.56 11.42
C GLY A 178 7.08 3.13 10.88
N ILE A 179 6.08 2.70 10.08
CA ILE A 179 6.09 1.38 9.43
C ILE A 179 7.26 1.25 8.45
N GLY A 180 7.51 2.27 7.61
CA GLY A 180 8.62 2.25 6.66
C GLY A 180 9.97 2.14 7.37
N HIS A 181 10.16 2.89 8.46
CA HIS A 181 11.34 2.78 9.32
C HIS A 181 11.54 1.36 9.85
N LEU A 182 10.49 0.78 10.44
CA LEU A 182 10.51 -0.59 10.97
C LEU A 182 10.78 -1.67 9.90
N LEU A 183 10.41 -1.42 8.65
CA LEU A 183 10.68 -2.28 7.50
C LEU A 183 12.08 -2.08 6.89
N GLY A 184 12.90 -1.17 7.43
CA GLY A 184 14.28 -0.92 7.00
C GLY A 184 14.46 0.24 6.03
N ILE A 185 13.41 1.03 5.75
CA ILE A 185 13.51 2.20 4.86
C ILE A 185 14.15 3.35 5.63
N GLN A 186 15.34 3.78 5.18
CA GLN A 186 16.03 4.91 5.78
C GLN A 186 15.22 6.19 5.62
N LYS A 187 15.32 7.09 6.60
CA LYS A 187 14.56 8.36 6.64
C LYS A 187 14.66 9.16 5.34
N LYS A 188 15.83 9.14 4.67
CA LYS A 188 16.06 9.85 3.40
C LYS A 188 15.14 9.33 2.26
N TYR A 189 14.88 8.02 2.21
CA TYR A 189 14.14 7.35 1.14
C TYR A 189 12.68 7.03 1.51
N ASN A 190 12.32 7.14 2.79
CA ASN A 190 10.97 6.95 3.28
C ASN A 190 10.07 8.12 2.84
N ILE A 191 9.14 7.85 1.93
CA ILE A 191 8.31 8.90 1.29
C ILE A 191 7.40 9.61 2.30
N CYS A 192 7.20 9.02 3.47
CA CYS A 192 6.35 9.54 4.53
C CYS A 192 7.11 10.35 5.60
N ALA A 193 8.45 10.41 5.55
CA ALA A 193 9.28 10.98 6.62
C ALA A 193 9.19 12.50 6.80
N HIS A 194 8.57 13.22 5.86
CA HIS A 194 8.59 14.69 5.80
C HIS A 194 7.18 15.29 5.73
N GLY A 195 6.20 14.58 6.29
CA GLY A 195 4.82 15.04 6.42
C GLY A 195 3.98 14.92 5.14
N PHE A 196 2.70 15.24 5.28
CA PHE A 196 1.67 15.02 4.28
C PHE A 196 1.98 15.63 2.92
N HIS A 197 2.33 16.92 2.86
CA HIS A 197 2.54 17.59 1.58
C HIS A 197 3.70 16.97 0.77
N GLN A 198 4.77 16.56 1.45
CA GLN A 198 5.90 15.90 0.78
C GLN A 198 5.52 14.49 0.32
N ALA A 199 4.84 13.71 1.15
CA ALA A 199 4.34 12.38 0.79
C ALA A 199 3.35 12.45 -0.40
N LYS A 200 2.45 13.44 -0.37
CA LYS A 200 1.49 13.73 -1.45
C LYS A 200 2.21 14.07 -2.74
N ARG A 201 3.28 14.86 -2.69
CA ARG A 201 4.09 15.19 -3.87
C ARG A 201 4.75 13.94 -4.45
N PHE A 202 5.41 13.12 -3.63
CA PHE A 202 6.01 11.87 -4.08
C PHE A 202 4.97 10.92 -4.69
N CYS A 203 3.81 10.76 -4.06
CA CYS A 203 2.74 9.91 -4.61
C CYS A 203 2.18 10.43 -5.93
N ARG A 204 2.15 11.76 -6.16
CA ARG A 204 1.79 12.35 -7.45
C ARG A 204 2.83 12.05 -8.54
N ASP A 205 4.11 12.10 -8.20
CA ASP A 205 5.17 11.77 -9.15
C ASP A 205 5.11 10.27 -9.52
N VAL A 206 4.92 9.37 -8.53
CA VAL A 206 4.74 7.93 -8.80
C VAL A 206 3.47 7.67 -9.62
N GLU A 207 2.37 8.33 -9.29
CA GLU A 207 1.14 8.24 -10.07
C GLU A 207 1.40 8.67 -11.52
N PHE A 208 2.07 9.80 -11.74
CA PHE A 208 2.41 10.28 -13.07
C PHE A 208 3.19 9.24 -13.89
N ASP A 209 4.23 8.64 -13.31
CA ASP A 209 5.00 7.59 -13.97
C ASP A 209 4.16 6.34 -14.27
N VAL A 210 3.31 5.92 -13.32
CA VAL A 210 2.39 4.79 -13.55
C VAL A 210 1.46 5.07 -14.73
N LYS A 211 0.87 6.28 -14.80
CA LYS A 211 -0.08 6.64 -15.87
C LYS A 211 0.55 6.76 -17.24
N HIS A 212 1.71 7.43 -17.31
CA HIS A 212 2.30 7.88 -18.56
C HIS A 212 3.49 7.04 -19.04
N ARG A 213 4.06 6.19 -18.18
CA ARG A 213 5.18 5.33 -18.52
C ARG A 213 4.83 3.85 -18.36
N TYR A 214 4.51 3.42 -17.15
CA TYR A 214 4.46 1.99 -16.84
C TYR A 214 3.22 1.27 -17.39
N LEU A 215 2.05 1.91 -17.32
CA LEU A 215 0.83 1.33 -17.89
C LEU A 215 0.78 1.48 -19.42
N HIS A 216 1.53 2.41 -20.02
CA HIS A 216 1.50 2.67 -21.47
C HIS A 216 2.08 1.49 -22.25
N ASP A 217 3.16 0.89 -21.74
CA ASP A 217 3.80 -0.30 -22.31
C ASP A 217 4.17 -1.28 -21.17
N PRO A 218 3.17 -1.97 -20.58
CA PRO A 218 3.41 -2.81 -19.42
C PRO A 218 4.08 -4.14 -19.83
N PRO A 219 4.98 -4.70 -19.00
CA PRO A 219 5.59 -6.00 -19.27
C PRO A 219 4.54 -7.11 -19.44
N ILE A 220 4.83 -8.16 -20.21
CA ILE A 220 3.82 -9.22 -20.49
C ILE A 220 3.31 -9.90 -19.20
N GLU A 221 4.17 -10.04 -18.19
CA GLU A 221 3.84 -10.62 -16.90
C GLU A 221 2.84 -9.78 -16.10
N PHE A 222 2.76 -8.47 -16.37
CA PHE A 222 1.74 -7.59 -15.80
C PHE A 222 0.35 -8.18 -16.03
N PHE A 223 0.04 -8.54 -17.28
CA PHE A 223 -1.26 -9.07 -17.64
C PHE A 223 -1.54 -10.38 -16.89
N THR A 224 -0.57 -11.28 -16.80
CA THR A 224 -0.73 -12.55 -16.08
C THR A 224 -1.10 -12.33 -14.61
N LEU A 225 -0.33 -11.49 -13.90
CA LEU A 225 -0.53 -11.24 -12.47
C LEU A 225 -1.78 -10.39 -12.21
N MET A 226 -2.06 -9.40 -13.07
CA MET A 226 -3.26 -8.58 -13.00
C MET A 226 -4.52 -9.43 -13.19
N HIS A 227 -4.57 -10.32 -14.18
CA HIS A 227 -5.72 -11.22 -14.38
C HIS A 227 -5.89 -12.19 -13.21
N ALA A 228 -4.79 -12.74 -12.67
CA ALA A 228 -4.84 -13.59 -11.49
C ALA A 228 -5.39 -12.84 -10.27
N LEU A 229 -4.94 -11.62 -10.02
CA LEU A 229 -5.41 -10.75 -8.94
C LEU A 229 -6.90 -10.39 -9.08
N ILE A 230 -7.32 -9.95 -10.26
CA ILE A 230 -8.73 -9.60 -10.49
C ILE A 230 -9.63 -10.83 -10.29
N ARG A 231 -9.24 -12.01 -10.79
CA ARG A 231 -10.01 -13.24 -10.60
C ARG A 231 -10.05 -13.69 -9.14
N ALA A 232 -8.96 -13.53 -8.40
CA ALA A 232 -8.87 -13.90 -6.99
C ALA A 232 -9.95 -13.22 -6.13
N PHE A 233 -10.23 -11.95 -6.40
CA PHE A 233 -11.19 -11.13 -5.64
C PHE A 233 -12.53 -10.92 -6.36
N ASN A 234 -12.77 -11.63 -7.47
CA ASN A 234 -14.07 -11.72 -8.15
C ASN A 234 -14.39 -13.20 -8.44
N PRO A 235 -14.56 -14.06 -7.41
CA PRO A 235 -14.71 -15.51 -7.61
C PRO A 235 -15.99 -15.89 -8.36
N ILE A 236 -17.03 -15.04 -8.30
CA ILE A 236 -18.29 -15.24 -9.02
C ILE A 236 -18.22 -14.47 -10.33
N GLN A 237 -18.18 -15.20 -11.45
CA GLN A 237 -17.91 -14.65 -12.78
C GLN A 237 -18.96 -13.62 -13.28
N TRP A 238 -20.13 -13.55 -12.65
CA TRP A 238 -21.21 -12.62 -13.02
C TRP A 238 -21.20 -11.32 -12.21
N VAL A 239 -20.45 -11.26 -11.10
CA VAL A 239 -20.37 -10.12 -10.18
C VAL A 239 -18.94 -9.58 -10.14
N TYR A 240 -18.29 -9.44 -11.31
CA TYR A 240 -17.01 -8.72 -11.41
C TYR A 240 -17.24 -7.26 -11.03
N ILE A 241 -17.07 -6.89 -9.76
CA ILE A 241 -17.23 -5.51 -9.30
C ILE A 241 -15.99 -4.71 -9.69
N PHE A 242 -14.81 -5.34 -9.57
CA PHE A 242 -13.54 -4.68 -9.82
C PHE A 242 -12.89 -5.22 -11.10
N THR A 243 -13.11 -4.53 -12.22
CA THR A 243 -12.46 -4.82 -13.51
C THR A 243 -11.31 -3.85 -13.78
N PHE A 244 -10.34 -4.27 -14.60
CA PHE A 244 -9.20 -3.40 -14.96
C PHE A 244 -9.64 -2.07 -15.62
N PRO A 245 -10.62 -2.04 -16.54
CA PRO A 245 -11.14 -0.77 -17.07
C PRO A 245 -11.71 0.17 -16.00
N VAL A 246 -12.41 -0.37 -15.00
CA VAL A 246 -12.97 0.43 -13.90
C VAL A 246 -11.86 1.04 -13.05
N VAL A 247 -10.79 0.28 -12.78
CA VAL A 247 -9.60 0.78 -12.07
C VAL A 247 -8.97 1.92 -12.87
N LEU A 248 -8.65 1.72 -14.16
CA LEU A 248 -8.06 2.77 -15.00
C LEU A 248 -8.93 4.02 -15.11
N LYS A 249 -10.26 3.85 -15.11
CA LYS A 249 -11.21 4.98 -15.05
C LYS A 249 -11.07 5.83 -13.80
N LEU A 250 -10.90 5.20 -12.64
CA LEU A 250 -10.71 5.92 -11.38
C LEU A 250 -9.38 6.67 -11.33
N PHE A 251 -8.35 6.13 -11.97
CA PHE A 251 -7.08 6.84 -12.16
C PHE A 251 -7.14 7.94 -13.23
N HIS A 252 -8.27 8.17 -13.91
CA HIS A 252 -8.38 9.11 -15.04
C HIS A 252 -7.38 8.78 -16.17
N CYS A 253 -7.08 7.49 -16.36
CA CYS A 253 -6.10 7.03 -17.33
C CYS A 253 -6.71 6.66 -18.68
N LEU A 254 -8.03 6.50 -18.76
CA LEU A 254 -8.69 5.87 -19.91
C LEU A 254 -8.40 6.53 -21.24
N ASP A 255 -8.31 7.86 -21.27
CA ASP A 255 -8.12 8.61 -22.51
C ASP A 255 -6.77 8.30 -23.18
N ASN A 256 -5.81 7.76 -22.41
CA ASN A 256 -4.50 7.36 -22.90
C ASN A 256 -4.48 5.94 -23.51
N TYR A 257 -5.54 5.12 -23.34
CA TYR A 257 -5.57 3.71 -23.74
C TYR A 257 -6.56 3.46 -24.88
N LYS A 258 -6.17 3.78 -26.12
CA LYS A 258 -7.02 3.63 -27.31
C LYS A 258 -7.47 2.18 -27.60
N TRP A 259 -6.72 1.18 -27.12
CA TRP A 259 -7.05 -0.25 -27.28
C TRP A 259 -7.99 -0.79 -26.20
N LEU A 260 -8.27 -0.02 -25.15
CA LEU A 260 -9.13 -0.47 -24.06
C LEU A 260 -10.59 -0.14 -24.36
N HIS A 261 -11.32 -1.11 -24.91
CA HIS A 261 -12.76 -1.00 -25.05
C HIS A 261 -13.44 -1.18 -23.70
N ILE A 262 -14.08 -0.12 -23.21
CA ILE A 262 -14.89 -0.16 -21.99
C ILE A 262 -16.29 -0.64 -22.35
N SER A 263 -16.73 -1.73 -21.75
CA SER A 263 -18.09 -2.23 -21.97
C SER A 263 -19.13 -1.32 -21.29
N PHE A 264 -20.37 -1.35 -21.78
CA PHE A 264 -21.50 -0.70 -21.11
C PHE A 264 -21.62 -1.12 -19.63
N PHE A 265 -21.38 -2.40 -19.34
CA PHE A 265 -21.40 -2.93 -17.98
C PHE A 265 -20.27 -2.36 -17.10
N ASP A 266 -19.08 -2.08 -17.65
CA ASP A 266 -18.00 -1.43 -16.89
C ASP A 266 -18.33 0.04 -16.59
N TYR A 267 -19.03 0.74 -17.49
CA TYR A 267 -19.59 2.06 -17.20
C TYR A 267 -20.60 1.99 -16.04
N LEU A 268 -21.52 1.02 -16.08
CA LEU A 268 -22.49 0.82 -15.01
C LEU A 268 -21.80 0.53 -13.66
N ARG A 269 -20.83 -0.39 -13.64
CA ARG A 269 -20.02 -0.73 -12.45
C ARG A 269 -19.32 0.49 -11.88
N PHE A 270 -18.70 1.31 -12.74
CA PHE A 270 -18.03 2.53 -12.31
C PHE A 270 -18.99 3.49 -11.60
N TYR A 271 -20.17 3.77 -12.17
CA TYR A 271 -21.15 4.65 -11.54
C TYR A 271 -21.78 4.03 -10.29
N MET A 272 -22.01 2.72 -10.26
CA MET A 272 -22.44 2.00 -9.05
C MET A 272 -21.42 2.14 -7.92
N LEU A 273 -20.12 1.97 -8.21
CA LEU A 273 -19.05 2.17 -7.21
C LEU A 273 -18.97 3.63 -6.76
N LYS A 274 -19.09 4.60 -7.67
CA LYS A 274 -19.13 6.02 -7.28
C LYS A 274 -20.32 6.31 -6.36
N LEU A 275 -21.50 5.77 -6.66
CA LEU A 275 -22.68 5.91 -5.80
C LEU A 275 -22.47 5.24 -4.44
N PHE A 276 -21.90 4.03 -4.43
CA PHE A 276 -21.58 3.30 -3.21
C PHE A 276 -20.63 4.09 -2.29
N PHE A 277 -19.52 4.60 -2.83
CA PHE A 277 -18.57 5.43 -2.06
C PHE A 277 -19.17 6.78 -1.68
N PHE A 278 -20.03 7.37 -2.51
CA PHE A 278 -20.78 8.56 -2.16
C PHE A 278 -21.69 8.31 -0.95
N ILE A 279 -22.42 7.20 -0.91
CA ILE A 279 -23.26 6.80 0.24
C ILE A 279 -22.39 6.57 1.48
N MET A 280 -21.27 5.86 1.36
CA MET A 280 -20.31 5.68 2.47
C MET A 280 -19.82 7.00 3.04
N ARG A 281 -19.53 8.00 2.19
CA ARG A 281 -19.04 9.32 2.62
C ARG A 281 -20.07 10.10 3.42
N HIS A 282 -21.35 9.97 3.08
CA HIS A 282 -22.43 10.79 3.63
C HIS A 282 -23.26 10.08 4.70
N SER A 283 -23.08 8.76 4.89
CA SER A 283 -23.79 7.97 5.89
C SER A 283 -22.81 7.27 6.84
N ASP A 284 -22.54 7.91 7.97
CA ASP A 284 -21.68 7.35 9.03
C ASP A 284 -22.21 6.01 9.55
N LYS A 285 -23.54 5.84 9.59
CA LYS A 285 -24.17 4.57 9.99
C LYS A 285 -23.81 3.44 9.02
N PHE A 286 -23.94 3.70 7.71
CA PHE A 286 -23.61 2.72 6.68
C PHE A 286 -22.12 2.38 6.70
N LYS A 287 -21.26 3.39 6.78
CA LYS A 287 -19.81 3.21 6.88
C LYS A 287 -19.40 2.37 8.09
N ARG A 288 -19.94 2.68 9.29
CA ARG A 288 -19.66 1.91 10.51
C ARG A 288 -20.11 0.47 10.39
N LEU A 289 -21.32 0.22 9.86
CA LEU A 289 -21.83 -1.12 9.65
C LEU A 289 -20.92 -1.93 8.71
N LEU A 290 -20.51 -1.32 7.59
CA LEU A 290 -19.64 -1.98 6.61
C LEU A 290 -18.26 -2.29 7.19
N ASN A 291 -17.63 -1.33 7.88
CA ASN A 291 -16.34 -1.57 8.53
C ASN A 291 -16.44 -2.67 9.60
N HIS A 292 -17.49 -2.65 10.42
CA HIS A 292 -17.69 -3.68 11.44
C HIS A 292 -17.86 -5.07 10.84
N LYS A 293 -18.67 -5.19 9.77
CA LYS A 293 -18.80 -6.44 9.03
C LYS A 293 -17.46 -6.88 8.43
N PHE A 294 -16.69 -5.95 7.88
CA PHE A 294 -15.38 -6.23 7.31
C PHE A 294 -14.40 -6.74 8.39
N GLU A 295 -14.36 -6.10 9.55
CA GLU A 295 -13.57 -6.57 10.70
C GLU A 295 -13.94 -7.99 11.11
N GLN A 296 -15.24 -8.32 11.16
CA GLN A 296 -15.73 -9.67 11.47
C GLN A 296 -15.32 -10.69 10.42
N ASP A 297 -15.55 -10.40 9.13
CA ASP A 297 -15.26 -11.29 8.00
C ASP A 297 -13.75 -11.63 7.92
N PHE A 298 -12.88 -10.75 8.44
CA PHE A 298 -11.42 -10.93 8.46
C PHE A 298 -10.83 -11.15 9.86
N HIS A 299 -11.66 -11.37 10.88
CA HIS A 299 -11.24 -11.62 12.27
C HIS A 299 -10.26 -10.56 12.83
N LEU A 300 -10.50 -9.29 12.53
CA LEU A 300 -9.69 -8.18 13.02
C LEU A 300 -10.17 -7.79 14.42
N GLN A 301 -9.24 -7.78 15.39
CA GLN A 301 -9.54 -7.35 16.77
C GLN A 301 -8.56 -6.25 17.19
N PRO A 302 -9.04 -5.07 17.64
CA PRO A 302 -8.18 -4.04 18.16
C PRO A 302 -7.61 -4.47 19.52
N GLN A 303 -6.30 -4.40 19.68
CA GLN A 303 -5.68 -4.49 21.01
C GLN A 303 -5.42 -3.08 21.56
N PRO A 304 -5.72 -2.82 22.85
CA PRO A 304 -5.35 -1.57 23.49
C PRO A 304 -3.83 -1.41 23.44
N THR A 305 -3.37 -0.23 23.04
CA THR A 305 -1.95 0.10 23.03
C THR A 305 -1.48 0.20 24.48
N LYS A 306 -0.44 -0.54 24.84
CA LYS A 306 0.22 -0.33 26.12
C LYS A 306 1.00 0.97 25.98
N THR A 307 0.63 1.99 26.75
CA THR A 307 1.46 3.20 26.83
C THR A 307 2.85 2.76 27.28
N LEU A 308 3.87 2.99 26.46
CA LEU A 308 5.25 2.78 26.85
C LEU A 308 5.52 3.76 28.01
N GLU A 309 5.46 3.28 29.24
CA GLU A 309 6.11 3.94 30.36
C GLU A 309 7.60 3.85 30.09
N ILE A 310 8.13 4.86 29.39
CA ILE A 310 9.56 5.08 29.33
C ILE A 310 9.96 5.45 30.75
N GLU A 311 10.43 4.46 31.52
CA GLU A 311 11.19 4.71 32.74
C GLU A 311 12.32 5.67 32.35
N LYS A 312 12.17 6.94 32.72
CA LYS A 312 13.28 7.87 32.80
C LYS A 312 14.15 7.38 33.94
N SER A 313 15.11 6.51 33.64
CA SER A 313 16.20 6.25 34.55
C SER A 313 16.95 7.56 34.78
N SER A 314 17.01 7.92 36.05
CA SER A 314 17.58 9.16 36.59
C SER A 314 19.10 9.15 36.54
#